data_AF-A0A5C4XYE7-F1
#
_entry.id   AF-A0A5C4XYE7-F1
#
_cell.length_a   1.000
_cell.length_b   1.000
_cell.length_c   1.000
_cell.angle_alpha   90.00
_cell.angle_beta   90.00
_cell.angle_gamma   90.00
#
_symmetry.space_group_name_H-M   'P 1'
#
loop_
_entity.id
_entity.type
_entity.pdbx_description
1 polymer ?
#
loop_
_entity_poly.entity_id
_entity_poly.type
_entity_poly.pdbx_seq_one_letter_code
_entity_poly.pdbx_strand_id
1 'polypeptide(L)'
;MPTLHLLPRRLAVALLTLGLLGAPGALGRLAVPAEEIGNRLTEMSGTGLKFADCEQRLQTLETMLGRAGYVSRRSHLGADAVMTALWYHPQRHTSVVAFSGWQAADNAFSAKELDGEVRWNELLATP
;
A
#
# COMPACT_ATOMS: atom_id res chain seq x y z
N MET A 1 43.84 55.89 -25.20
CA MET A 1 43.25 55.26 -23.98
C MET A 1 41.88 54.73 -24.34
N PRO A 2 41.48 53.47 -24.02
CA PRO A 2 42.21 52.35 -23.42
C PRO A 2 42.35 51.14 -24.37
N THR A 3 43.40 50.35 -24.14
CA THR A 3 43.66 49.05 -24.76
C THR A 3 43.31 47.99 -23.71
N LEU A 4 42.25 47.21 -23.91
CA LEU A 4 41.90 46.09 -23.03
C LEU A 4 42.43 44.79 -23.64
N HIS A 5 43.63 44.40 -23.23
CA HIS A 5 44.14 43.06 -23.42
C HIS A 5 43.54 42.15 -22.34
N LEU A 6 42.53 41.36 -22.70
CA LEU A 6 42.07 40.24 -21.88
C LEU A 6 43.03 39.05 -22.08
N LEU A 7 43.90 38.86 -21.10
CA LEU A 7 44.75 37.68 -20.92
C LEU A 7 43.88 36.44 -20.68
N PRO A 8 43.98 35.34 -21.47
CA PRO A 8 43.50 34.04 -21.05
C PRO A 8 44.61 33.35 -20.25
N ARG A 9 44.60 33.48 -18.92
CA ARG A 9 45.64 32.89 -18.07
C ARG A 9 45.08 31.77 -17.18
N ARG A 10 45.44 30.56 -17.59
CA ARG A 10 45.66 29.31 -16.83
C ARG A 10 44.41 28.51 -16.45
N LEU A 11 44.16 27.36 -17.07
CA LEU A 11 44.83 26.04 -16.99
C LEU A 11 44.77 25.39 -15.59
N ALA A 12 43.97 24.32 -15.57
CA ALA A 12 44.11 23.07 -14.83
C ALA A 12 43.86 23.12 -13.30
N VAL A 13 42.96 22.26 -12.82
CA VAL A 13 43.30 20.89 -12.38
C VAL A 13 42.03 20.13 -11.95
N ALA A 14 41.98 18.86 -12.38
CA ALA A 14 41.30 17.68 -11.81
C ALA A 14 39.76 17.58 -11.74
N LEU A 15 39.24 16.73 -12.63
CA LEU A 15 38.60 15.44 -12.32
C LEU A 15 37.83 15.34 -10.99
N LEU A 16 36.50 15.37 -11.08
CA LEU A 16 35.60 14.57 -10.24
C LEU A 16 34.52 13.97 -11.14
N THR A 17 34.90 12.86 -11.78
CA THR A 17 33.99 11.81 -12.24
C THR A 17 33.25 11.18 -11.06
N LEU A 18 32.02 10.70 -11.34
CA LEU A 18 31.14 9.86 -10.51
C LEU A 18 30.29 10.54 -9.42
N GLY A 19 28.97 10.50 -9.66
CA GLY A 19 28.07 9.82 -8.72
C GLY A 19 27.03 10.70 -8.00
N LEU A 20 25.82 10.78 -8.58
CA LEU A 20 24.52 10.95 -7.90
C LEU A 20 23.46 10.91 -9.02
N LEU A 21 23.08 9.76 -9.59
CA LEU A 21 22.23 8.71 -9.00
C LEU A 21 21.35 9.21 -7.86
N GLY A 22 20.04 9.30 -8.10
CA GLY A 22 19.05 9.36 -7.02
C GLY A 22 17.86 10.28 -7.20
N ALA A 23 17.17 10.24 -8.34
CA ALA A 23 15.73 10.55 -8.35
C ALA A 23 14.97 9.22 -8.49
N PRO A 24 14.62 8.54 -7.39
CA PRO A 24 13.86 7.31 -7.47
C PRO A 24 12.37 7.61 -7.72
N GLY A 25 11.84 7.07 -8.81
CA GLY A 25 10.55 6.38 -8.79
C GLY A 25 9.26 7.19 -8.58
N ALA A 26 9.05 8.31 -9.29
CA ALA A 26 7.77 9.03 -9.24
C ALA A 26 6.86 8.86 -10.47
N LEU A 27 7.18 7.96 -11.42
CA LEU A 27 6.37 7.77 -12.62
C LEU A 27 6.09 6.28 -12.83
N GLY A 28 4.84 5.88 -12.55
CA GLY A 28 4.34 4.55 -12.91
C GLY A 28 3.78 3.70 -11.77
N ARG A 29 3.11 4.28 -10.76
CA ARG A 29 2.07 3.49 -10.06
C ARG A 29 0.89 3.41 -11.01
N LEU A 30 0.78 2.29 -11.71
CA LEU A 30 -0.44 1.90 -12.43
C LEU A 30 -1.61 2.04 -11.45
N ALA A 31 -2.44 3.05 -11.66
CA ALA A 31 -3.67 3.21 -10.93
C ALA A 31 -4.55 2.01 -11.31
N VAL A 32 -4.62 1.01 -10.43
CA VAL A 32 -5.57 -0.10 -10.59
C VAL A 32 -6.98 0.51 -10.53
N PRO A 33 -7.81 0.35 -11.57
CA PRO A 33 -9.19 0.82 -11.57
C PRO A 33 -9.93 0.34 -10.32
N ALA A 34 -10.83 1.16 -9.75
CA ALA A 34 -11.56 0.78 -8.52
C ALA A 34 -12.38 -0.50 -8.73
N GLU A 35 -12.97 -0.61 -9.91
CA GLU A 35 -13.77 -1.78 -10.32
C GLU A 35 -12.95 -3.08 -10.31
N GLU A 36 -11.64 -3.01 -10.59
CA GLU A 36 -10.75 -4.16 -10.56
C GLU A 36 -10.45 -4.60 -9.11
N ILE A 37 -10.37 -3.65 -8.17
CA ILE A 37 -10.17 -3.95 -6.75
C ILE A 37 -11.42 -4.64 -6.18
N GLY A 38 -12.62 -4.07 -6.39
CA GLY A 38 -13.86 -4.63 -5.86
C GLY A 38 -14.12 -6.09 -6.30
N ASN A 39 -13.88 -6.39 -7.59
CA ASN A 39 -14.00 -7.75 -8.11
C ASN A 39 -13.01 -8.70 -7.43
N ARG A 40 -11.77 -8.25 -7.25
CA ARG A 40 -10.72 -9.07 -6.62
C ARG A 40 -10.95 -9.32 -5.14
N LEU A 41 -11.49 -8.35 -4.41
CA LEU A 41 -11.90 -8.53 -3.01
C LEU A 41 -13.00 -9.59 -2.88
N THR A 42 -13.94 -9.61 -3.84
CA THR A 42 -15.00 -10.61 -3.90
C THR A 42 -14.45 -12.01 -4.17
N GLU A 43 -13.54 -12.15 -5.14
CA GLU A 43 -12.88 -13.43 -5.45
C GLU A 43 -12.03 -13.97 -4.30
N MET A 44 -11.41 -13.07 -3.52
CA MET A 44 -10.62 -13.44 -2.35
C MET A 44 -11.46 -13.79 -1.14
N SER A 45 -12.76 -13.48 -1.14
CA SER A 45 -13.66 -13.81 -0.04
C SER A 45 -14.04 -15.30 -0.09
N GLY A 46 -14.18 -15.93 1.08
CA GLY A 46 -14.50 -17.35 1.14
C GLY A 46 -14.63 -17.89 2.56
N THR A 47 -15.22 -19.08 2.66
CA THR A 47 -15.40 -19.86 3.89
C THR A 47 -14.72 -21.22 3.73
N GLY A 48 -14.64 -22.04 4.79
CA GLY A 48 -13.98 -23.34 4.69
C GLY A 48 -12.45 -23.29 4.71
N LEU A 49 -11.87 -22.17 5.18
CA LEU A 49 -10.45 -21.89 5.05
C LEU A 49 -9.67 -22.35 6.28
N LYS A 50 -8.43 -22.79 6.06
CA LYS A 50 -7.47 -22.93 7.15
C LYS A 50 -6.95 -21.55 7.54
N PHE A 51 -6.45 -21.44 8.76
CA PHE A 51 -5.84 -20.20 9.24
C PHE A 51 -4.72 -19.70 8.30
N ALA A 52 -3.85 -20.62 7.85
CA ALA A 52 -2.78 -20.30 6.90
C ALA A 52 -3.31 -19.77 5.55
N ASP A 53 -4.47 -20.25 5.08
CA ASP A 53 -5.08 -19.73 3.85
C ASP A 53 -5.58 -18.29 4.05
N CYS A 54 -6.13 -17.98 5.22
CA CYS A 54 -6.53 -16.62 5.59
C CYS A 54 -5.31 -15.69 5.69
N GLU A 55 -4.22 -16.13 6.30
CA GLU A 55 -2.96 -15.35 6.36
C GLU A 55 -2.41 -15.09 4.95
N GLN A 56 -2.39 -16.10 4.09
CA GLN A 56 -1.92 -15.95 2.72
C GLN A 56 -2.81 -14.98 1.92
N ARG A 57 -4.13 -15.05 2.08
CA ARG A 57 -5.06 -14.09 1.47
C ARG A 57 -4.82 -12.68 1.99
N LEU A 58 -4.58 -12.51 3.28
CA LEU A 58 -4.28 -11.20 3.86
C LEU A 58 -2.98 -10.59 3.29
N GLN A 59 -1.91 -11.38 3.19
CA GLN A 59 -0.64 -10.94 2.61
C GLN A 59 -0.76 -10.60 1.12
N THR A 60 -1.53 -11.41 0.38
CA THR A 60 -1.84 -11.15 -1.03
C THR A 60 -2.60 -9.85 -1.18
N LEU A 61 -3.58 -9.62 -0.30
CA LEU A 61 -4.37 -8.40 -0.28
C LEU A 61 -3.50 -7.18 0.03
N GLU A 62 -2.65 -7.25 1.05
CA GLU A 62 -1.72 -6.18 1.42
C GLU A 62 -0.80 -5.80 0.26
N THR A 63 -0.25 -6.79 -0.43
CA THR A 63 0.63 -6.57 -1.59
C THR A 63 -0.13 -5.88 -2.73
N MET A 64 -1.34 -6.35 -3.03
CA MET A 64 -2.19 -5.77 -4.07
C MET A 64 -2.56 -4.32 -3.75
N LEU A 65 -3.03 -4.05 -2.54
CA LEU A 65 -3.43 -2.72 -2.08
C LEU A 65 -2.24 -1.76 -2.01
N GLY A 66 -1.07 -2.24 -1.57
CA GLY A 66 0.16 -1.45 -1.57
C GLY A 66 0.59 -1.02 -2.98
N ARG A 67 0.45 -1.90 -3.98
CA ARG A 67 0.67 -1.56 -5.39
C ARG A 67 -0.35 -0.55 -5.92
N ALA A 68 -1.60 -0.67 -5.48
CA ALA A 68 -2.69 0.25 -5.83
C ALA A 68 -2.64 1.60 -5.08
N GLY A 69 -1.67 1.82 -4.18
CA GLY A 69 -1.47 3.11 -3.51
C GLY A 69 -2.18 3.26 -2.16
N TYR A 70 -2.82 2.21 -1.64
CA TYR A 70 -3.38 2.20 -0.30
C TYR A 70 -2.26 2.10 0.74
N VAL A 71 -2.49 2.70 1.90
CA VAL A 71 -1.59 2.67 3.04
C VAL A 71 -2.23 1.83 4.14
N SER A 72 -1.49 0.86 4.66
CA SER A 72 -1.91 0.06 5.83
C SER A 72 -1.98 0.97 7.05
N ARG A 73 -3.13 0.97 7.73
CA ARG A 73 -3.38 1.80 8.92
C ARG A 73 -3.23 1.00 10.20
N ARG A 74 -3.75 -0.23 10.22
CA ARG A 74 -3.65 -1.14 11.38
C ARG A 74 -4.12 -2.54 11.01
N SER A 75 -3.45 -3.54 11.57
CA SER A 75 -3.95 -4.92 11.65
C SER A 75 -4.04 -5.32 13.11
N HIS A 76 -5.13 -5.95 13.51
CA HIS A 76 -5.35 -6.46 14.86
C HIS A 76 -5.65 -7.95 14.77
N LEU A 77 -4.94 -8.73 15.58
CA LEU A 77 -5.26 -10.11 15.85
C LEU A 77 -5.95 -10.15 17.23
N GLY A 78 -7.23 -10.48 17.24
CA GLY A 78 -8.00 -10.67 18.46
C GLY A 78 -7.65 -11.98 19.16
N ALA A 79 -8.11 -12.12 20.42
CA ALA A 79 -7.86 -13.32 21.23
C ALA A 79 -8.39 -14.62 20.58
N ASP A 80 -9.41 -14.51 19.73
CA ASP A 80 -10.08 -15.63 19.07
C ASP A 80 -9.56 -15.91 17.64
N ALA A 81 -8.30 -15.54 17.37
CA ALA A 81 -7.68 -15.64 16.04
C ALA A 81 -8.42 -14.88 14.92
N VAL A 82 -9.30 -13.96 15.28
CA VAL A 82 -9.95 -13.03 14.35
C VAL A 82 -8.92 -11.97 13.96
N MET A 83 -8.59 -11.88 12.68
CA MET A 83 -7.75 -10.80 12.15
C MET A 83 -8.63 -9.75 11.50
N THR A 84 -8.44 -8.50 11.89
CA THR A 84 -9.03 -7.36 11.20
C THR A 84 -7.91 -6.49 10.67
N ALA A 85 -7.99 -6.08 9.41
CA ALA A 85 -7.00 -5.20 8.79
C ALA A 85 -7.68 -4.06 8.04
N LEU A 86 -7.06 -2.88 8.10
CA LEU A 86 -7.58 -1.65 7.52
C LEU A 86 -6.50 -0.96 6.68
N TRP A 87 -6.89 -0.60 5.46
CA TRP A 87 -6.11 0.23 4.56
C TRP A 87 -6.90 1.46 4.13
N TYR A 88 -6.19 2.53 3.77
CA TYR A 88 -6.78 3.77 3.29
C TYR A 88 -6.02 4.34 2.10
N HIS A 89 -6.74 4.79 1.08
CA HIS A 89 -6.18 5.47 -0.08
C HIS A 89 -6.46 6.98 -0.01
N PRO A 90 -5.47 7.82 0.35
CA PRO A 90 -5.71 9.24 0.63
C PRO A 90 -6.22 10.05 -0.58
N GLN A 91 -5.84 9.67 -1.80
CA GLN A 91 -6.26 10.40 -3.02
C GLN A 91 -7.64 9.97 -3.54
N ARG A 92 -8.09 8.75 -3.20
CA ARG A 92 -9.40 8.21 -3.63
C ARG A 92 -10.44 8.38 -2.55
N HIS A 93 -10.01 8.68 -1.32
CA HIS A 93 -10.84 8.73 -0.14
C HIS A 93 -11.65 7.43 0.04
N THR A 94 -11.00 6.29 -0.16
CA THR A 94 -11.60 4.96 0.06
C THR A 94 -10.79 4.17 1.07
N SER A 95 -11.50 3.34 1.84
CA SER A 95 -10.94 2.41 2.80
C SER A 95 -11.21 0.98 2.38
N VAL A 96 -10.25 0.10 2.59
CA VAL A 96 -10.46 -1.34 2.47
C VAL A 96 -10.35 -1.95 3.85
N VAL A 97 -11.34 -2.76 4.21
CA VAL A 97 -11.37 -3.50 5.48
C VAL A 97 -11.41 -4.98 5.14
N ALA A 98 -10.55 -5.76 5.80
CA ALA A 98 -10.57 -7.20 5.74
C ALA A 98 -10.78 -7.80 7.12
N PHE A 99 -11.52 -8.90 7.16
CA PHE A 99 -11.76 -9.72 8.33
C PHE A 99 -11.41 -11.17 7.99
N SER A 100 -10.65 -11.82 8.85
CA SER A 100 -10.57 -13.29 8.90
C SER A 100 -10.94 -13.75 10.29
N GLY A 101 -11.64 -14.89 10.41
CA GLY A 101 -12.07 -15.36 11.71
C GLY A 101 -12.70 -16.74 11.69
N TRP A 102 -12.78 -17.33 12.88
CA TRP A 102 -13.25 -18.70 13.09
C TRP A 102 -14.79 -18.76 13.04
N GLN A 103 -15.36 -19.47 12.06
CA GLN A 103 -16.62 -20.18 12.30
C GLN A 103 -16.25 -21.53 12.91
N ALA A 104 -17.05 -22.07 13.82
CA ALA A 104 -16.69 -23.16 14.75
C ALA A 104 -16.12 -24.47 14.13
N ALA A 105 -16.06 -24.61 12.80
CA ALA A 105 -15.36 -25.67 12.10
C ALA A 105 -14.50 -25.20 10.90
N ASP A 106 -14.59 -23.93 10.49
CA ASP A 106 -14.05 -23.40 9.23
C ASP A 106 -13.76 -21.89 9.35
N ASN A 107 -12.58 -21.41 8.91
CA ASN A 107 -12.35 -19.97 8.89
C ASN A 107 -13.02 -19.33 7.67
N ALA A 108 -13.37 -18.06 7.82
CA ALA A 108 -13.79 -17.21 6.73
C ALA A 108 -12.76 -16.10 6.50
N PHE A 109 -12.65 -15.64 5.26
CA PHE A 109 -11.98 -14.41 4.87
C PHE A 109 -12.98 -13.57 4.10
N SER A 110 -13.10 -12.29 4.46
CA SER A 110 -13.93 -11.32 3.76
C SER A 110 -13.19 -10.00 3.68
N ALA A 111 -13.29 -9.33 2.53
CA ALA A 111 -12.75 -7.98 2.38
C ALA A 111 -13.71 -7.12 1.58
N LYS A 112 -13.78 -5.84 1.94
CA LYS A 112 -14.69 -4.88 1.32
C LYS A 112 -14.04 -3.51 1.19
N GLU A 113 -14.28 -2.86 0.06
CA GLU A 113 -13.98 -1.45 -0.15
C GLU A 113 -15.18 -0.60 0.29
N LEU A 114 -14.88 0.50 0.97
CA LEU A 114 -15.83 1.43 1.57
C LEU A 114 -15.44 2.85 1.17
N ASP A 115 -16.43 3.67 0.87
CA ASP A 115 -16.22 5.11 0.63
C ASP A 115 -15.91 5.82 1.95
N GLY A 116 -14.96 6.74 1.90
CA GLY A 116 -14.48 7.52 3.04
C GLY A 116 -13.34 6.85 3.82
N GLU A 117 -12.87 7.56 4.84
CA GLU A 117 -11.91 7.02 5.80
C GLU A 117 -12.65 6.29 6.92
N VAL A 118 -12.45 4.98 7.01
CA VAL A 118 -12.97 4.17 8.11
C VAL A 118 -12.02 4.28 9.30
N ARG A 119 -12.55 4.56 10.49
CA ARG A 119 -11.73 4.65 11.70
C ARG A 119 -11.78 3.33 12.45
N TRP A 120 -10.64 2.92 13.02
CA TRP A 120 -10.53 1.66 13.75
C TRP A 120 -11.55 1.51 14.90
N ASN A 121 -11.89 2.60 15.59
CA ASN A 121 -12.87 2.58 16.66
C ASN A 121 -14.29 2.25 16.18
N GLU A 122 -14.61 2.52 14.90
CA GLU A 122 -15.90 2.17 14.30
C GLU A 122 -15.98 0.66 14.00
N LEU A 123 -14.83 0.01 13.77
CA LEU A 123 -14.74 -1.44 13.55
C LEU A 123 -14.79 -2.25 14.85
N LEU A 124 -14.40 -1.67 15.99
CA LEU A 124 -14.44 -2.32 17.30
C LEU A 124 -15.73 -2.07 18.08
N ALA A 125 -16.54 -1.08 17.67
CA ALA A 125 -17.83 -0.78 18.29
C ALA A 125 -18.95 -1.71 17.82
N THR A 126 -18.65 -2.68 16.97
CA THR A 126 -19.58 -3.73 16.57
C THR A 126 -19.58 -4.81 17.67
N PRO A 127 -20.70 -5.02 18.39
CA PRO A 127 -20.80 -5.99 19.48
C PRO A 127 -20.66 -7.44 19.00
#